data_AF-A0A368UY51-F1
#
_entry.id   AF-A0A368UY51-F1
#
_cell.length_a   1.000
_cell.length_b   1.000
_cell.length_c   1.000
_cell.angle_alpha   90.00
_cell.angle_beta   90.00
_cell.angle_gamma   90.00
#
_symmetry.space_group_name_H-M   'P 1'
#
loop_
_entity.id
_entity.type
_entity.pdbx_description
1 polymer ?
#
loop_
_entity_poly.entity_id
_entity_poly.type
_entity_poly.pdbx_seq_one_letter_code
_entity_poly.pdbx_strand_id
1 'polypeptide(L)'
;MGAQPGKTGFRILAYMSVGLAAAGVVLPLLPTTPFVILAAFFASKSSPAFARWLEEHPIFGPAIEEWRARRAIPRKAKLLAFAMMGLSWSMLVWLGSPVLVLAVSGLFLLGVAGYMLSRPSY
;
A
#
# COMPACT_ATOMS: atom_id res chain seq x y z
N MET A 1 35.00 -6.79 11.10
CA MET A 1 33.67 -7.01 10.47
C MET A 1 33.15 -5.67 9.97
N GLY A 2 33.53 -5.26 8.75
CA GLY A 2 33.13 -3.98 8.18
C GLY A 2 31.70 -4.04 7.64
N ALA A 3 30.76 -3.40 8.31
CA ALA A 3 29.43 -3.19 7.75
C ALA A 3 29.56 -2.27 6.53
N GLN A 4 29.18 -2.76 5.34
CA GLN A 4 29.14 -1.93 4.13
C GLN A 4 28.18 -0.75 4.37
N PRO A 5 28.65 0.51 4.26
CA PRO A 5 27.91 1.70 4.71
C PRO A 5 26.54 1.87 4.04
N GLY A 6 26.36 1.36 2.82
CA GLY A 6 25.08 1.36 2.11
C GLY A 6 23.97 0.53 2.77
N LYS A 7 24.30 -0.54 3.52
CA LYS A 7 23.29 -1.40 4.16
C LYS A 7 22.76 -0.81 5.46
N THR A 8 23.57 -0.03 6.17
CA THR A 8 23.20 0.59 7.45
C THR A 8 22.15 1.70 7.26
N GLY A 9 22.29 2.53 6.22
CA GLY A 9 21.33 3.60 5.91
C GLY A 9 19.91 3.10 5.68
N PHE A 10 19.75 2.00 4.93
CA PHE A 10 18.45 1.37 4.72
C PHE A 10 17.83 0.81 6.01
N ARG A 11 18.62 0.35 6.98
CA ARG A 11 18.09 -0.14 8.27
C ARG A 11 17.51 1.01 9.09
N ILE A 12 18.24 2.12 9.17
CA ILE A 12 17.77 3.33 9.87
C ILE A 12 16.46 3.81 9.24
N LEU A 13 16.41 3.87 7.91
CA LEU A 13 15.23 4.35 7.20
C LEU A 13 14.04 3.38 7.32
N ALA A 14 14.30 2.07 7.39
CA ALA A 14 13.28 1.07 7.70
C ALA A 14 12.70 1.30 9.10
N TYR A 15 13.53 1.43 10.13
CA TYR A 15 13.06 1.67 11.50
C TYR A 15 12.33 3.00 11.66
N MET A 16 12.80 4.07 11.01
CA MET A 16 12.10 5.36 10.96
C MET A 16 10.71 5.20 10.33
N SER A 17 10.62 4.48 9.21
CA SER A 17 9.33 4.22 8.54
C SER A 17 8.40 3.36 9.40
N VAL A 18 8.92 2.37 10.13
CA VAL A 18 8.15 1.59 11.11
C VAL A 18 7.63 2.48 12.25
N GLY A 19 8.47 3.37 12.78
CA GLY A 19 8.07 4.34 13.80
C GLY A 19 6.94 5.26 13.33
N LEU A 20 7.04 5.77 12.10
CA LEU A 20 5.98 6.55 11.45
C LEU A 20 4.69 5.74 11.24
N ALA A 21 4.81 4.49 10.78
CA ALA A 21 3.67 3.59 10.63
C ALA A 21 2.97 3.35 11.98
N ALA A 22 3.72 3.06 13.04
CA ALA A 22 3.18 2.88 14.38
C ALA A 22 2.52 4.16 14.90
N ALA A 23 3.13 5.32 14.66
CA ALA A 23 2.54 6.62 14.99
C ALA A 23 1.21 6.83 14.24
N GLY A 24 1.12 6.46 12.97
CA GLY A 24 -0.12 6.56 12.18
C GLY A 24 -1.26 5.66 12.63
N VAL A 25 -0.99 4.61 13.40
CA VAL A 25 -2.07 3.84 14.05
C VAL A 25 -2.78 4.68 15.12
N VAL A 26 -2.02 5.54 15.82
CA VAL A 26 -2.53 6.37 16.92
C VAL A 26 -2.99 7.75 16.44
N LEU A 27 -2.31 8.31 15.43
CA LEU A 27 -2.59 9.63 14.89
C LEU A 27 -3.63 9.56 13.76
N PRO A 28 -4.81 10.20 13.90
CA PRO A 28 -5.90 10.12 12.93
C PRO A 28 -5.59 10.78 11.56
N LEU A 29 -4.42 11.42 11.43
CA LEU A 29 -4.01 12.14 10.22
C LEU A 29 -2.92 11.43 9.40
N LEU A 30 -2.17 10.51 10.01
CA LEU A 30 -1.00 9.93 9.37
C LEU A 30 -1.40 8.61 8.66
N PRO A 31 -1.22 8.49 7.34
CA PRO A 31 -1.61 7.27 6.63
C PRO A 31 -0.63 6.13 6.95
N THR A 32 -1.06 5.09 7.68
CA THR A 32 -0.19 3.96 8.08
C THR A 32 0.30 3.12 6.91
N THR A 33 -0.57 2.84 5.94
CA THR A 33 -0.27 1.97 4.79
C THR A 33 0.98 2.35 3.99
N PRO A 34 1.16 3.62 3.54
CA PRO A 34 2.37 4.01 2.81
C PRO A 34 3.64 3.85 3.64
N PHE A 35 3.62 4.14 4.95
CA PHE A 35 4.79 3.97 5.80
C PHE A 35 5.16 2.51 6.03
N VAL A 36 4.16 1.62 6.15
CA VAL A 36 4.40 0.17 6.22
C VAL A 36 5.04 -0.35 4.93
N ILE A 37 4.53 0.06 3.76
CA ILE A 37 5.10 -0.32 2.45
C ILE A 37 6.54 0.19 2.34
N LEU A 38 6.80 1.43 2.78
CA LEU A 38 8.12 2.04 2.74
C LEU A 38 9.10 1.34 3.70
N ALA A 39 8.65 0.97 4.90
CA ALA A 39 9.39 0.16 5.84
C ALA A 39 9.77 -1.20 5.24
N ALA A 40 8.82 -1.90 4.61
CA ALA A 40 9.07 -3.17 3.95
C ALA A 40 10.07 -3.03 2.78
N PHE A 41 10.01 -1.93 2.03
CA PHE A 41 10.96 -1.63 0.96
C PHE A 41 12.39 -1.43 1.49
N PHE A 42 12.57 -0.62 2.53
CA PHE A 42 13.91 -0.39 3.10
C PHE A 42 14.44 -1.61 3.87
N ALA A 43 13.55 -2.37 4.53
CA ALA A 43 13.90 -3.61 5.20
C ALA A 43 14.36 -4.68 4.18
N SER A 44 13.68 -4.82 3.05
CA SER A 44 14.08 -5.77 1.99
C SER A 44 15.42 -5.41 1.35
N LYS A 45 15.73 -4.11 1.18
CA LYS A 45 17.05 -3.66 0.68
C LYS A 45 18.20 -3.87 1.68
N SER A 46 17.93 -3.74 2.97
CA SER A 46 18.97 -3.91 4.01
C SER A 46 19.20 -5.37 4.41
N SER A 47 18.20 -6.24 4.28
CA SER A 47 18.25 -7.64 4.70
C SER A 47 17.77 -8.59 3.59
N PRO A 48 18.71 -9.27 2.89
CA PRO A 48 18.38 -10.30 1.90
C PRO A 48 17.59 -11.48 2.48
N ALA A 49 17.76 -11.78 3.78
CA ALA A 49 16.98 -12.82 4.45
C ALA A 49 15.52 -12.43 4.63
N PHE A 50 15.25 -11.16 4.99
CA PHE A 50 13.88 -10.65 5.11
C PHE A 50 13.18 -10.57 3.76
N ALA A 51 13.89 -10.13 2.71
CA ALA A 51 13.36 -10.12 1.36
C ALA A 51 12.92 -11.51 0.91
N ARG A 52 13.77 -12.54 1.10
CA ARG A 52 13.43 -13.94 0.80
C ARG A 52 12.25 -14.45 1.61
N TRP A 53 12.24 -14.18 2.93
CA TRP A 53 11.11 -14.57 3.78
C TRP A 53 9.79 -13.95 3.31
N LEU A 54 9.80 -12.68 2.87
CA LEU A 54 8.60 -12.01 2.37
C LEU A 54 8.11 -12.61 1.04
N GLU A 55 9.04 -12.98 0.15
CA GLU A 55 8.75 -13.65 -1.12
C GLU A 55 8.26 -15.10 -0.92
N GLU A 56 8.73 -15.80 0.11
CA GLU A 56 8.31 -17.17 0.44
C GLU A 56 7.08 -17.21 1.37
N HIS A 57 6.61 -16.07 1.86
CA HIS A 57 5.52 -16.00 2.82
C HIS A 57 4.19 -16.47 2.18
N PRO A 58 3.40 -17.35 2.83
CA PRO A 58 2.20 -17.92 2.22
C PRO A 58 1.12 -16.90 1.82
N ILE A 59 1.08 -15.75 2.51
CA ILE A 59 0.13 -14.66 2.21
C ILE A 59 0.70 -13.65 1.20
N PHE A 60 1.97 -13.29 1.32
CA PHE A 60 2.57 -12.19 0.53
C PHE A 60 3.25 -12.71 -0.73
N GLY A 61 3.89 -13.87 -0.67
CA GLY A 61 4.61 -14.50 -1.77
C GLY A 61 3.79 -14.64 -3.04
N PRO A 62 2.61 -15.31 -2.99
CA PRO A 62 1.75 -15.44 -4.17
C PRO A 62 1.33 -14.09 -4.78
N ALA A 63 1.07 -13.09 -3.93
CA ALA A 63 0.72 -11.74 -4.40
C ALA A 63 1.92 -11.02 -5.04
N ILE A 64 3.12 -11.18 -4.49
CA ILE A 64 4.36 -10.60 -5.03
C ILE A 64 4.74 -11.26 -6.36
N GLU A 65 4.62 -12.58 -6.46
CA GLU A 65 4.91 -13.35 -7.66
C GLU A 65 3.98 -12.97 -8.82
N GLU A 66 2.66 -13.00 -8.60
CA GLU A 66 1.68 -12.61 -9.62
C GLU A 66 1.80 -11.13 -10.03
N TRP A 67 2.20 -10.27 -9.09
CA TRP A 67 2.51 -8.88 -9.42
C TRP A 67 3.76 -8.76 -10.30
N ARG A 68 4.84 -9.51 -10.04
CA ARG A 68 6.04 -9.51 -10.89
C ARG A 68 5.79 -10.10 -12.26
N ALA A 69 5.03 -11.20 -12.33
CA ALA A 69 4.79 -11.92 -13.58
C ALA A 69 3.81 -11.18 -14.50
N ARG A 70 2.69 -10.69 -13.96
CA ARG A 70 1.55 -10.19 -14.75
C ARG A 70 1.05 -8.82 -14.32
N ARG A 71 1.64 -8.21 -13.29
CA ARG A 71 1.07 -7.05 -12.59
C ARG A 71 -0.39 -7.28 -12.21
N ALA A 72 -0.70 -8.51 -11.80
CA ALA A 72 -2.04 -8.92 -11.45
C ALA A 72 -2.39 -8.47 -10.02
N ILE A 73 -3.65 -8.06 -9.84
CA ILE A 73 -4.18 -7.66 -8.53
C ILE A 73 -5.23 -8.71 -8.11
N PRO A 74 -5.16 -9.25 -6.88
CA PRO A 74 -6.10 -10.26 -6.41
C PRO A 74 -7.56 -9.79 -6.53
N ARG A 75 -8.47 -10.66 -7.00
CA ARG A 75 -9.91 -10.31 -7.14
C ARG A 75 -10.51 -9.80 -5.83
N LYS A 76 -10.19 -10.45 -4.71
CA LYS A 76 -10.65 -10.05 -3.37
C LYS A 76 -10.19 -8.63 -3.01
N ALA A 77 -8.95 -8.29 -3.34
CA ALA A 77 -8.41 -6.96 -3.10
C ALA A 77 -9.09 -5.90 -3.97
N LYS A 78 -9.37 -6.20 -5.25
CA LYS A 78 -10.14 -5.29 -6.12
C LYS A 78 -11.56 -5.08 -5.60
N LEU A 79 -12.25 -6.15 -5.21
CA LEU A 79 -13.60 -6.06 -4.66
C LEU A 79 -13.63 -5.22 -3.38
N LEU A 80 -12.69 -5.45 -2.46
CA LEU A 80 -12.58 -4.67 -1.23
C LEU A 80 -12.28 -3.20 -1.53
N ALA A 81 -11.37 -2.91 -2.48
CA ALA A 81 -11.07 -1.55 -2.88
C ALA A 81 -12.31 -0.84 -3.44
N PHE A 82 -13.03 -1.46 -4.39
CA PHE A 82 -14.26 -0.88 -4.95
C PHE A 82 -15.36 -0.69 -3.90
N ALA A 83 -15.54 -1.66 -3.00
CA ALA A 83 -16.50 -1.56 -1.92
C ALA A 83 -16.17 -0.38 -0.98
N MET A 84 -14.91 -0.23 -0.58
CA MET A 84 -14.48 0.86 0.31
C MET A 84 -14.53 2.23 -0.39
N MET A 85 -14.19 2.30 -1.67
CA MET A 85 -14.31 3.52 -2.48
C MET A 85 -15.78 3.96 -2.60
N GLY A 86 -16.66 3.02 -2.93
CA GLY A 86 -18.10 3.27 -3.01
C GLY A 86 -18.67 3.70 -1.66
N LEU A 87 -18.28 3.01 -0.58
CA LEU A 87 -18.70 3.36 0.77
C LEU A 87 -18.24 4.77 1.16
N SER A 88 -16.96 5.09 0.97
CA SER A 88 -16.40 6.40 1.29
C SER A 88 -17.12 7.52 0.51
N TRP A 89 -17.28 7.35 -0.80
CA TRP A 89 -17.96 8.35 -1.64
C TRP A 89 -19.44 8.48 -1.29
N SER A 90 -20.13 7.37 -1.01
CA SER A 90 -21.53 7.40 -0.55
C SER A 90 -21.70 8.15 0.77
N MET A 91 -20.70 8.03 1.66
CA MET A 91 -20.69 8.73 2.94
C MET A 91 -20.51 10.25 2.75
N LEU A 92 -19.63 10.67 1.83
CA LEU A 92 -19.47 12.07 1.45
C LEU A 92 -20.79 12.68 0.91
N VAL A 93 -21.53 11.91 0.09
CA VAL A 93 -22.84 12.32 -0.43
C VAL A 93 -23.86 12.42 0.71
N TRP A 94 -23.91 11.43 1.60
CA TRP A 94 -24.84 11.40 2.74
C TRP A 94 -24.63 12.57 3.71
N LEU A 95 -23.37 12.99 3.92
CA LEU A 95 -23.03 14.16 4.73
C LEU A 95 -23.31 15.51 4.05
N GLY A 96 -23.78 15.52 2.79
CA GLY A 96 -24.07 16.74 2.06
C GLY A 96 -22.83 17.56 1.68
N SER A 97 -21.70 16.88 1.41
CA SER A 97 -20.44 17.56 1.07
C SER A 97 -20.58 18.46 -0.18
N PRO A 98 -19.82 19.56 -0.30
CA PRO A 98 -19.90 20.46 -1.45
C PRO A 98 -19.70 19.72 -2.78
N VAL A 99 -20.44 20.14 -3.81
CA VAL A 99 -20.41 19.53 -5.16
C VAL A 99 -18.98 19.43 -5.71
N LEU A 100 -18.13 20.45 -5.45
CA LEU A 100 -16.73 20.42 -5.85
C LEU A 100 -15.96 19.26 -5.21
N VAL A 101 -16.17 18.99 -3.93
CA VAL A 101 -15.52 17.88 -3.21
C VAL A 101 -15.99 16.55 -3.78
N LEU A 102 -17.28 16.40 -4.07
CA LEU A 102 -17.85 15.19 -4.67
C LEU A 102 -17.30 14.95 -6.09
N ALA A 103 -17.18 16.00 -6.90
CA ALA A 103 -16.66 15.92 -8.26
C ALA A 103 -15.17 15.55 -8.29
N VAL A 104 -14.35 16.23 -7.48
CA VAL A 104 -12.91 15.97 -7.41
C VAL A 104 -12.62 14.57 -6.87
N SER A 105 -13.25 14.19 -5.75
CA SER A 105 -13.08 12.84 -5.18
C SER A 105 -13.62 11.76 -6.12
N GLY A 106 -14.78 11.97 -6.75
CA GLY A 106 -15.36 11.05 -7.71
C GLY A 106 -14.45 10.82 -8.93
N LEU A 107 -13.92 11.90 -9.52
CA LEU A 107 -12.99 11.81 -10.64
C LEU A 107 -11.70 11.06 -10.25
N PHE A 108 -11.16 11.35 -9.07
CA PHE A 108 -9.99 10.65 -8.55
C PHE A 108 -10.26 9.15 -8.37
N LEU A 109 -11.39 8.78 -7.74
CA LEU A 109 -11.80 7.39 -7.54
C LEU A 109 -12.01 6.66 -8.86
N LEU A 110 -12.61 7.31 -9.86
CA LEU A 110 -12.77 6.75 -11.20
C LEU A 110 -11.42 6.50 -11.89
N GLY A 111 -10.46 7.42 -11.73
CA GLY A 111 -9.10 7.23 -12.23
C GLY A 111 -8.41 6.00 -11.63
N VAL A 112 -8.51 5.84 -10.31
CA VAL A 112 -7.97 4.65 -9.62
C VAL A 112 -8.71 3.39 -10.06
N ALA A 113 -10.03 3.44 -10.19
CA ALA A 113 -10.82 2.31 -10.64
C ALA A 113 -10.45 1.88 -12.07
N GLY A 114 -10.32 2.84 -13.00
CA GLY A 114 -9.86 2.58 -14.37
C GLY A 114 -8.47 1.95 -14.40
N TYR A 115 -7.55 2.44 -13.57
CA TYR A 115 -6.23 1.81 -13.42
C TYR A 115 -6.33 0.37 -12.91
N MET A 116 -7.13 0.11 -11.87
CA MET A 116 -7.30 -1.24 -11.31
C MET A 116 -7.98 -2.20 -12.29
N LEU A 117 -8.87 -1.71 -13.16
CA LEU A 117 -9.50 -2.49 -14.22
C LEU A 117 -8.54 -2.82 -15.37
N SER A 118 -7.60 -1.93 -15.69
CA SER A 118 -6.57 -2.19 -16.71
C SER A 118 -5.58 -3.30 -16.34
N ARG A 119 -5.53 -3.69 -15.05
CA ARG A 119 -4.62 -4.72 -14.55
C ARG A 119 -5.29 -6.10 -14.56
N PRO A 120 -4.57 -7.19 -14.91
CA PRO A 120 -5.11 -8.54 -14.82
C PRO A 120 -5.54 -8.88 -13.39
N SER A 121 -6.47 -9.83 -13.25
CA SER A 121 -6.90 -10.33 -11.93
C SER A 121 -6.61 -11.82 -11.84
N TYR A 122 -6.19 -12.29 -10.67
CA TYR A 122 -6.12 -13.72 -10.33
C TYR A 122 -7.03 -14.03 -9.15
#